data_AF-A0A0Q4FKB4-F1
#
_entry.id   AF-A0A0Q4FKB4-F1
#
_cell.length_a   1.000
_cell.length_b   1.000
_cell.length_c   1.000
_cell.angle_alpha   90.00
_cell.angle_beta   90.00
_cell.angle_gamma   90.00
#
_symmetry.space_group_name_H-M   'P 1'
#
loop_
_entity.id
_entity.type
_entity.pdbx_description
1 polymer ?
#
loop_
_entity_poly.entity_id
_entity_poly.type
_entity_poly.pdbx_seq_one_letter_code
_entity_poly.pdbx_strand_id
1 'polypeptide(L)'
;MSDWHTCDTTHCRAGWVVALAGEEGKALEDRIGTPAAASLIYLASDPQIGRFPDFYCGNDAALEDMRAAADAEAARSGAVA
;
A
#
# COMPACT_ATOMS: atom_id res chain seq x y z
N MET A 1 7.81 -1.97 -9.85
CA MET A 1 8.05 -3.44 -9.88
C MET A 1 8.92 -3.88 -11.06
N SER A 2 9.54 -2.96 -11.79
CA SER A 2 10.52 -3.28 -12.83
C SER A 2 11.99 -3.14 -12.39
N ASP A 3 12.32 -2.46 -11.28
CA ASP A 3 13.74 -2.31 -10.84
C ASP A 3 13.98 -2.34 -9.30
N TRP A 4 13.00 -2.72 -8.46
CA TRP A 4 13.22 -2.79 -6.98
C TRP A 4 12.94 -4.15 -6.31
N HIS A 5 12.38 -5.13 -7.05
CA HIS A 5 12.40 -6.56 -6.72
C HIS A 5 11.78 -7.32 -7.90
N THR A 6 12.21 -8.55 -8.19
CA THR A 6 11.77 -9.35 -9.37
C THR A 6 10.55 -10.24 -9.07
N CYS A 7 9.60 -9.75 -8.29
CA CYS A 7 8.52 -10.59 -7.82
C CYS A 7 7.32 -10.51 -8.75
N ASP A 8 6.73 -11.67 -9.06
CA ASP A 8 5.57 -11.81 -9.95
C ASP A 8 4.25 -11.30 -9.33
N THR A 9 4.30 -10.81 -8.08
CA THR A 9 3.16 -10.28 -7.32
C THR A 9 3.42 -8.85 -6.85
N THR A 10 2.35 -8.18 -6.44
CA THR A 10 2.39 -6.79 -6.00
C THR A 10 2.85 -6.58 -4.56
N HIS A 11 3.45 -7.60 -3.93
CA HIS A 11 3.89 -7.54 -2.54
C HIS A 11 4.96 -6.46 -2.29
N CYS A 12 5.67 -6.02 -3.34
CA CYS A 12 6.58 -4.87 -3.32
C CYS A 12 5.88 -3.58 -2.87
N ARG A 13 4.57 -3.43 -3.14
CA ARG A 13 3.78 -2.30 -2.64
C ARG A 13 3.72 -2.29 -1.12
N ALA A 14 3.53 -3.45 -0.49
CA ALA A 14 3.55 -3.56 0.96
C ALA A 14 4.94 -3.20 1.52
N GLY A 15 6.01 -3.70 0.89
CA GLY A 15 7.38 -3.33 1.24
C GLY A 15 7.64 -1.82 1.13
N TRP A 16 7.08 -1.16 0.12
CA TRP A 16 7.21 0.30 -0.02
C TRP A 16 6.49 1.08 1.07
N VAL A 17 5.29 0.64 1.45
CA VAL A 17 4.54 1.24 2.58
C VAL A 17 5.33 1.12 3.88
N VAL A 18 5.94 -0.04 4.14
CA VAL A 18 6.83 -0.26 5.28
C VAL A 18 8.04 0.67 5.21
N ALA A 19 8.71 0.78 4.06
CA ALA A 19 9.87 1.63 3.88
C ALA A 19 9.56 3.12 4.11
N LEU A 20 8.40 3.60 3.66
CA LEU A 20 7.94 4.97 3.89
C LEU A 20 7.66 5.27 5.37
N ALA A 21 7.29 4.24 6.14
CA ALA A 21 7.09 4.34 7.59
C ALA A 21 8.42 4.30 8.40
N GLY A 22 9.57 4.24 7.73
CA GLY A 22 10.88 4.39 8.37
C GLY A 22 11.31 3.21 9.24
N GLU A 23 12.15 3.48 10.24
CA GLU A 23 12.71 2.45 11.13
C GLU A 23 11.61 1.76 11.95
N GLU A 24 10.58 2.51 12.36
CA GLU A 24 9.42 1.98 13.08
C GLU A 24 8.59 1.05 12.20
N GLY A 25 8.40 1.42 10.92
CA GLY A 25 7.79 0.54 9.93
C GLY A 25 8.55 -0.76 9.79
N LYS A 26 9.88 -0.69 9.67
CA LYS A 26 10.74 -1.87 9.57
C LYS A 26 10.67 -2.75 10.83
N ALA A 27 10.72 -2.14 12.02
CA ALA A 27 10.61 -2.85 13.28
C ALA A 27 9.24 -3.54 13.45
N LEU A 28 8.17 -2.96 12.91
CA LEU A 28 6.85 -3.58 12.86
C LEU A 28 6.84 -4.78 11.89
N GLU A 29 7.36 -4.60 10.67
CA GLU A 29 7.50 -5.69 9.69
C GLU A 29 8.26 -6.89 10.27
N ASP A 30 9.36 -6.67 10.98
CA ASP A 30 10.16 -7.75 11.57
C ASP A 30 9.37 -8.58 12.60
N ARG A 31 8.33 -8.02 13.21
CA ARG A 31 7.51 -8.69 14.21
C ARG A 31 6.33 -9.44 13.62
N ILE A 32 5.69 -8.90 12.58
CA ILE A 32 4.39 -9.40 12.10
C ILE A 32 4.35 -9.70 10.59
N GLY A 33 5.45 -9.49 9.89
CA GLY A 33 5.55 -9.67 8.45
C GLY A 33 5.05 -8.47 7.65
N THR A 34 5.56 -8.34 6.42
CA THR A 34 5.32 -7.22 5.50
C THR A 34 3.84 -6.92 5.23
N PRO A 35 2.98 -7.90 4.85
CA PRO A 35 1.59 -7.58 4.53
C PRO A 35 0.81 -7.07 5.75
N ALA A 36 1.03 -7.65 6.93
CA ALA A 36 0.35 -7.23 8.15
C ALA A 36 0.82 -5.84 8.60
N ALA A 37 2.13 -5.58 8.55
CA ALA A 37 2.69 -4.27 8.85
C ALA A 37 2.16 -3.18 7.90
N ALA A 38 2.17 -3.44 6.59
CA ALA A 38 1.64 -2.51 5.60
C ALA A 38 0.14 -2.23 5.80
N SER A 39 -0.69 -3.23 6.11
CA SER A 39 -2.10 -3.03 6.41
C SER A 39 -2.32 -2.14 7.63
N LEU A 40 -1.55 -2.32 8.71
CA LEU A 40 -1.66 -1.47 9.90
C LEU A 40 -1.19 -0.04 9.63
N ILE A 41 -0.12 0.14 8.86
CA ILE A 41 0.35 1.46 8.44
C ILE A 41 -0.73 2.17 7.60
N TYR A 42 -1.36 1.45 6.66
CA TYR A 42 -2.47 1.97 5.88
C TYR A 42 -3.65 2.39 6.76
N LEU A 43 -4.05 1.57 7.72
CA LEU A 43 -5.14 1.89 8.65
C LEU A 43 -4.81 3.11 9.52
N ALA A 44 -3.56 3.25 9.96
CA ALA A 44 -3.12 4.41 10.72
C ALA A 44 -3.10 5.69 9.86
N SER A 45 -2.79 5.55 8.57
CA SER A 45 -2.70 6.66 7.61
C SER A 45 -4.07 7.12 7.12
N ASP A 46 -4.98 6.17 6.87
CA ASP A 46 -6.37 6.40 6.49
C ASP A 46 -7.28 5.50 7.36
N PRO A 47 -7.78 6.02 8.50
CA PRO A 47 -8.71 5.29 9.36
C PRO A 47 -10.04 4.93 8.67
N GLN A 48 -10.34 5.53 7.52
CA GLN A 48 -11.55 5.30 6.73
C GLN A 48 -11.28 4.47 5.47
N ILE A 49 -10.09 3.85 5.34
CA ILE A 49 -9.61 3.19 4.12
C ILE A 49 -10.61 2.19 3.53
N GLY A 50 -11.44 1.55 4.35
CA GLY A 50 -12.58 0.72 3.96
C GLY A 50 -12.22 -0.62 3.30
N ARG A 51 -11.19 -0.64 2.45
CA ARG A 51 -10.63 -1.82 1.77
C ARG A 51 -9.11 -1.75 1.79
N PHE A 52 -8.48 -2.81 2.28
CA PHE A 52 -7.03 -2.95 2.19
C PHE A 52 -6.60 -3.46 0.80
N PRO A 53 -5.42 -3.05 0.30
CA PRO A 53 -4.90 -3.58 -0.95
C PRO A 53 -4.63 -5.08 -0.87
N ASP A 54 -4.89 -5.79 -1.98
CA ASP A 54 -4.41 -7.17 -2.15
C ASP A 54 -2.95 -7.14 -2.60
N PHE A 55 -2.04 -7.53 -1.70
CA PHE A 55 -0.60 -7.54 -1.97
C PHE A 55 -0.11 -8.76 -2.77
N TYR A 56 -0.99 -9.70 -3.10
CA TYR A 56 -0.64 -10.91 -3.86
C TYR A 56 -1.27 -10.94 -5.25
N CYS A 57 -2.00 -9.90 -5.64
CA CYS A 57 -2.52 -9.75 -6.99
C CYS A 57 -1.42 -9.40 -8.00
N GLY A 58 -1.74 -9.56 -9.30
CA GLY A 58 -0.89 -9.16 -10.41
C GLY A 58 -0.88 -7.63 -10.63
N ASN A 59 0.08 -7.17 -11.44
CA ASN A 59 0.37 -5.74 -11.64
C ASN A 59 -0.86 -4.92 -12.06
N ASP A 60 -1.63 -5.43 -13.02
CA ASP A 60 -2.77 -4.70 -13.59
C ASP A 60 -3.85 -4.45 -12.51
N ALA A 61 -4.16 -5.48 -11.72
CA ALA A 61 -5.13 -5.37 -10.62
C ALA A 61 -4.66 -4.39 -9.54
N ALA A 62 -3.36 -4.39 -9.19
CA ALA A 62 -2.84 -3.42 -8.23
C ALA A 62 -2.82 -1.99 -8.78
N LEU A 63 -2.52 -1.80 -10.07
CA LEU A 63 -2.55 -0.48 -10.71
C LEU A 63 -3.98 0.07 -10.75
N GLU A 64 -4.97 -0.78 -11.03
CA GLU A 64 -6.39 -0.41 -10.95
C GLU A 64 -6.80 -0.02 -9.53
N ASP A 65 -6.40 -0.80 -8.51
CA ASP A 65 -6.63 -0.45 -7.10
C ASP A 65 -6.01 0.90 -6.71
N MET A 66 -4.75 1.15 -7.10
CA MET A 66 -4.08 2.42 -6.82
C MET A 66 -4.76 3.59 -7.50
N ARG A 67 -5.25 3.40 -8.74
CA ARG A 67 -6.02 4.43 -9.46
C ARG A 67 -7.33 4.73 -8.73
N ALA A 68 -8.08 3.71 -8.33
CA ALA A 68 -9.33 3.89 -7.59
C ALA A 68 -9.12 4.61 -6.25
N ALA A 69 -8.03 4.30 -5.54
CA ALA A 69 -7.67 5.00 -4.30
C ALA A 69 -7.33 6.48 -4.55
N ALA A 70 -6.59 6.79 -5.62
CA ALA A 70 -6.26 8.15 -6.00
C ALA A 70 -7.50 8.96 -6.40
N ASP A 71 -8.41 8.37 -7.17
CA ASP A 71 -9.67 9.00 -7.57
C ASP A 71 -10.56 9.29 -6.35
N ALA A 72 -10.65 8.34 -5.42
CA ALA A 72 -11.38 8.52 -4.16
C ALA A 72 -10.78 9.63 -3.30
N GLU A 73 -9.45 9.71 -3.21
CA GLU A 73 -8.78 10.77 -2.48
C GLU A 73 -8.99 12.14 -3.13
N ALA A 74 -8.88 12.25 -4.46
CA ALA A 74 -9.17 13.48 -5.19
C ALA A 74 -10.60 13.99 -4.95
N ALA A 75 -11.58 13.06 -4.93
CA ALA A 75 -12.97 13.37 -4.62
C ALA A 75 -13.16 13.86 -3.17
N ARG A 76 -12.44 13.29 -2.19
CA ARG A 76 -12.50 13.69 -0.77
C ARG A 76 -11.81 15.02 -0.50
N SER A 77 -10.65 15.24 -1.11
CA SER A 77 -9.82 16.44 -0.92
C SER A 77 -10.35 17.66 -1.69
N GLY A 78 -11.46 17.53 -2.43
CA GLY A 78 -12.05 18.64 -3.19
C GLY A 78 -11.18 19.15 -4.33
N ALA A 79 -10.12 18.43 -4.69
CA ALA A 79 -9.23 18.71 -5.81
C ALA A 79 -9.91 18.25 -7.11
N VAL A 80 -11.06 18.85 -7.42
CA VAL A 80 -11.64 18.84 -8.76
C VAL A 80 -11.08 20.06 -9.48
N ALA A 81 -10.30 19.81 -10.52
CA ALA A 81 -9.90 20.83 -11.50
C ALA A 81 -11.12 21.36 -12.26
#